data_AF-A0A8H7AKP6-F1
#
_entry.id   AF-A0A8H7AKP6-F1
#
_cell.length_a   1.000
_cell.length_b   1.000
_cell.length_c   1.000
_cell.angle_alpha   90.00
_cell.angle_beta   90.00
_cell.angle_gamma   90.00
#
_symmetry.space_group_name_H-M   'P 1'
#
loop_
_entity.id
_entity.type
_entity.pdbx_description
1 polymer ?
#
loop_
_entity_poly.entity_id
_entity_poly.type
_entity_poly.pdbx_seq_one_letter_code
_entity_poly.pdbx_strand_id
1 'polypeptide(L)'
;MDNLPQELINRIVYYLERYEGQSQLPVLQQQSRGPSRFPPYATLCRHWKEAVELITFHSLRIKSDELVHFQAIVTGNRCKYLTHLNYRILLPEYSEEACGRVESDDEKWLNDEAFTRGIYNLFSVLKLWENEGVQTALRLELPYSNAFSPTDLRLDNKSQLKLEVAMRKRSKDIFERRFERSFLRLLQPGLLPRLRNLQYLNIRGNSSRKLAPSIGPDLAASLLNLKDISWEFGDCDSQPASVRSDNRVTFAEALKQTQLRQRPTAEIVFYHEVPFDQRSTGPSLIPSGFSYDPFSAGLRTFSQNLTALALSAHLDSTLFWPSDKEPKAVAPIWPFLQTLDVTFNMVTPSGEWYFTGPRPEDHEDDDPAEGIIGDDSSDSNYTNYREHGDPVTINQLLAALAKAVQKMPVLEHFMLTSELGYGKGKYHISYHAPGRSADWGDENDDDLRVRRVYYEVGAVWRPDEEIMQGLRGAGREKFGKEVIERFLDSQY
;
A
#
# COMPACT_ATOMS: atom_id res chain seq x y z
N MET A 1 30.35 37.89 -8.80
CA MET A 1 29.20 37.03 -8.44
C MET A 1 28.98 36.91 -6.94
N ASP A 2 29.92 37.35 -6.11
CA ASP A 2 29.81 37.27 -4.63
C ASP A 2 28.88 38.31 -3.98
N ASN A 3 28.25 39.19 -4.77
CA ASN A 3 27.32 40.22 -4.27
C ASN A 3 25.84 39.81 -4.40
N LEU A 4 25.54 38.65 -4.97
CA LEU A 4 24.17 38.13 -5.03
C LEU A 4 23.79 37.55 -3.67
N PRO A 5 22.65 37.96 -3.08
CA PRO A 5 22.10 37.30 -1.89
C PRO A 5 21.94 35.79 -2.08
N GLN A 6 22.21 35.00 -1.04
CA GLN A 6 22.11 33.53 -1.09
C GLN A 6 20.73 33.06 -1.57
N GLU A 7 19.66 33.77 -1.20
CA GLU A 7 18.30 33.45 -1.64
C GLU A 7 18.16 33.50 -3.18
N LEU A 8 18.77 34.50 -3.83
CA LEU A 8 18.76 34.58 -5.29
C LEU A 8 19.61 33.48 -5.92
N ILE A 9 20.74 33.12 -5.31
CA ILE A 9 21.58 32.00 -5.79
C ILE A 9 20.80 30.69 -5.67
N ASN A 10 20.16 30.41 -4.53
CA ASN A 10 19.31 29.24 -4.34
C ASN A 10 18.22 29.17 -5.41
N ARG A 11 17.53 30.29 -5.67
CA ARG A 11 16.49 30.38 -6.70
C ARG A 11 17.05 30.16 -8.10
N ILE A 12 18.23 30.67 -8.43
CA ILE A 12 18.88 30.43 -9.72
C ILE A 12 19.18 28.93 -9.90
N VAL A 13 19.82 28.30 -8.91
CA VAL A 13 20.18 26.87 -8.97
C VAL A 13 18.91 26.00 -9.09
N TYR A 14 17.83 26.37 -8.41
CA TYR A 14 16.54 25.66 -8.45
C TYR A 14 15.93 25.52 -9.86
N TYR A 15 16.26 26.44 -10.77
CA TYR A 15 15.78 26.46 -12.17
C TYR A 15 16.90 26.28 -13.22
N LEU A 16 18.12 25.95 -12.80
CA LEU A 16 19.31 25.92 -13.65
C LEU A 16 19.32 24.72 -14.60
N GLU A 17 18.88 23.55 -14.12
CA GLU A 17 18.69 22.37 -14.96
C GLU A 17 17.29 22.41 -15.60
N ARG A 18 17.29 22.39 -16.93
CA ARG A 18 16.09 22.24 -17.76
C ARG A 18 16.32 21.05 -18.68
N TYR A 19 15.60 19.96 -18.46
CA TYR A 19 15.53 18.88 -19.44
C TYR A 19 14.60 19.30 -20.59
N GLU A 20 15.00 19.06 -21.84
CA GLU A 20 14.18 19.38 -23.00
C GLU A 20 12.80 18.70 -22.92
N GLY A 21 11.74 19.47 -23.17
CA GLY A 21 10.35 18.97 -23.17
C GLY A 21 9.65 18.91 -21.81
N GLN A 22 10.28 19.35 -20.71
CA GLN A 22 9.59 19.50 -19.41
C GLN A 22 9.10 20.94 -19.19
N SER A 23 7.92 21.08 -18.58
CA SER A 23 7.33 22.37 -18.16
C SER A 23 8.26 23.11 -17.19
N GLN A 24 7.97 24.38 -16.88
CA GLN A 24 8.76 25.25 -15.96
C GLN A 24 8.76 24.78 -14.48
N LEU A 25 8.75 23.47 -14.25
CA LEU A 25 8.81 22.88 -12.93
C LEU A 25 10.24 22.99 -12.39
N PRO A 26 10.41 23.21 -11.09
CA PRO A 26 11.71 23.16 -10.45
C PRO A 26 12.41 21.82 -10.59
N VAL A 27 13.74 21.83 -10.52
CA VAL A 27 14.55 20.61 -10.70
C VAL A 27 14.23 19.50 -9.69
N LEU A 28 13.85 19.83 -8.45
CA LEU A 28 13.47 18.84 -7.43
C LEU A 28 12.16 18.09 -7.78
N GLN A 29 11.39 18.61 -8.73
CA GLN A 29 10.13 18.02 -9.20
C GLN A 29 10.28 17.33 -10.56
N GLN A 30 11.48 17.35 -11.15
CA GLN A 30 11.77 16.75 -12.45
C GLN A 30 12.30 15.32 -12.29
N GLN A 31 11.83 14.40 -13.13
CA GLN A 31 12.46 13.08 -13.26
C GLN A 31 13.71 13.21 -14.13
N SER A 32 14.89 13.00 -13.51
CA SER A 32 16.18 13.08 -14.21
C SER A 32 16.29 12.01 -15.30
N ARG A 33 16.64 12.45 -16.52
CA ARG A 33 16.87 11.59 -17.71
C ARG A 33 18.36 11.45 -18.07
N GLY A 34 19.27 11.96 -17.24
CA GLY A 34 20.70 11.97 -17.51
C GLY A 34 21.54 12.55 -16.37
N PRO A 35 22.88 12.56 -16.48
CA PRO A 35 23.74 13.07 -15.43
C PRO A 35 23.48 14.56 -15.16
N SER A 36 23.46 14.91 -13.87
CA SER A 36 23.27 16.28 -13.43
C SER A 36 24.36 17.21 -13.98
N ARG A 37 23.95 18.38 -14.45
CA ARG A 37 24.79 19.52 -14.84
C ARG A 37 25.17 20.40 -13.66
N PHE A 38 24.70 20.12 -12.44
CA PHE A 38 25.02 20.90 -11.23
C PHE A 38 26.48 20.83 -10.74
N PRO A 39 27.20 19.70 -10.79
CA PRO A 39 28.51 19.57 -10.13
C PRO A 39 29.53 20.67 -10.50
N PRO A 40 29.66 21.11 -11.78
CA PRO A 40 30.55 22.21 -12.13
C PRO A 40 30.23 23.53 -11.39
N TYR A 41 28.96 23.85 -11.16
CA TYR A 41 28.56 25.09 -10.49
C TYR A 41 28.94 25.13 -9.01
N ALA A 42 29.06 23.97 -8.37
CA ALA A 42 29.51 23.87 -6.97
C ALA A 42 30.97 24.33 -6.78
N THR A 43 31.74 24.46 -7.86
CA THR A 43 33.14 24.89 -7.82
C THR A 43 33.31 26.42 -7.89
N LEU A 44 32.25 27.17 -8.20
CA LEU A 44 32.33 28.62 -8.44
C LEU A 44 32.71 29.41 -7.16
N CYS A 45 31.92 29.26 -6.10
CA CYS A 45 32.22 29.83 -4.79
C CYS A 45 31.41 29.11 -3.68
N ARG A 46 31.63 29.47 -2.41
CA ARG A 46 30.97 28.82 -1.26
C ARG A 46 29.43 28.91 -1.32
N HIS A 47 28.90 30.06 -1.70
CA HIS A 47 27.45 30.28 -1.82
C HIS A 47 26.81 29.40 -2.91
N TRP A 48 27.49 29.23 -4.05
CA TRP A 48 27.05 28.33 -5.12
C TRP A 48 27.21 26.86 -4.73
N LYS A 49 28.30 26.50 -4.04
CA LYS A 49 28.48 25.16 -3.47
C LYS A 49 27.31 24.80 -2.55
N GLU A 50 26.95 25.69 -1.63
CA GLU A 50 25.85 25.47 -0.70
C GLU A 50 24.51 25.31 -1.43
N ALA A 51 24.20 26.18 -2.39
CA ALA A 51 22.98 26.11 -3.18
C ALA A 51 22.89 24.83 -4.02
N VAL A 52 24.01 24.40 -4.64
CA VAL A 52 24.07 23.16 -5.40
C VAL A 52 23.92 21.95 -4.48
N GLU A 53 24.67 21.90 -3.38
CA GLU A 53 24.61 20.78 -2.43
C GLU A 53 23.21 20.65 -1.80
N LEU A 54 22.52 21.76 -1.54
CA LEU A 54 21.13 21.75 -1.06
C LEU A 54 20.22 20.94 -2.00
N ILE A 55 20.40 21.07 -3.31
CA ILE A 55 19.60 20.36 -4.32
C ILE A 55 20.12 18.94 -4.52
N THR A 56 21.44 18.78 -4.71
CA THR A 56 22.06 17.48 -4.98
C THR A 56 21.85 16.48 -3.85
N PHE A 57 21.94 16.93 -2.59
CA PHE A 57 21.76 16.08 -1.42
C PHE A 57 20.32 16.06 -0.91
N HIS A 58 19.37 16.77 -1.55
CA HIS A 58 17.97 16.78 -1.14
C HIS A 58 17.33 15.38 -1.18
N SER A 59 17.61 14.66 -2.26
CA SER A 59 17.08 13.34 -2.56
C SER A 59 18.19 12.46 -3.11
N LEU A 60 18.48 11.35 -2.43
CA LEU A 60 19.49 10.40 -2.87
C LEU A 60 18.88 9.04 -3.19
N ARG A 61 19.52 8.35 -4.12
CA ARG A 61 19.28 6.93 -4.40
C ARG A 61 20.57 6.19 -4.12
N ILE A 62 20.53 5.23 -3.20
CA ILE A 62 21.72 4.46 -2.83
C ILE A 62 21.38 2.98 -2.72
N LYS A 63 22.39 2.15 -2.94
CA LYS A 63 22.35 0.71 -2.73
C LYS A 63 22.98 0.32 -1.39
N SER A 64 22.70 -0.90 -0.94
CA SER A 64 23.27 -1.43 0.31
C SER A 64 24.81 -1.58 0.29
N ASP A 65 25.44 -1.76 -0.87
CA ASP A 65 26.90 -1.78 -1.05
C ASP A 65 27.54 -0.38 -1.05
N GLU A 66 26.73 0.68 -1.16
CA GLU A 66 27.21 2.07 -1.24
C GLU A 66 27.19 2.80 0.12
N LEU A 67 26.71 2.14 1.18
CA LEU A 67 26.54 2.78 2.50
C LEU A 67 27.83 3.39 3.07
N VAL A 68 28.99 2.77 2.83
CA VAL A 68 30.29 3.31 3.27
C VAL A 68 30.60 4.64 2.57
N HIS A 69 30.39 4.71 1.25
CA HIS A 69 30.58 5.93 0.47
C HIS A 69 29.56 7.00 0.85
N PHE A 70 28.30 6.59 1.06
CA PHE A 70 27.24 7.46 1.54
C PHE A 70 27.61 8.14 2.85
N GLN A 71 28.11 7.38 3.83
CA GLN A 71 28.56 7.93 5.11
C GLN A 71 29.78 8.87 4.98
N ALA A 72 30.71 8.56 4.07
CA ALA A 72 31.88 9.40 3.84
C ALA A 72 31.55 10.73 3.14
N ILE A 73 30.55 10.72 2.24
CA ILE A 73 30.19 11.89 1.42
C ILE A 73 29.14 12.76 2.11
N VAL A 74 28.12 12.15 2.70
CA VAL A 74 26.98 12.87 3.31
C VAL A 74 27.32 13.17 4.77
N THR A 75 28.01 14.28 4.98
CA THR A 75 28.46 14.76 6.29
C THR A 75 28.09 16.23 6.52
N GLY A 76 28.06 16.66 7.78
CA GLY A 76 27.82 18.05 8.16
C GLY A 76 26.48 18.58 7.65
N ASN A 77 26.48 19.67 6.87
CA ASN A 77 25.24 20.26 6.34
C ASN A 77 24.53 19.38 5.32
N ARG A 78 25.24 18.47 4.62
CA ARG A 78 24.63 17.58 3.63
C ARG A 78 23.62 16.63 4.27
N CYS A 79 23.89 16.16 5.50
CA CYS A 79 22.94 15.36 6.28
C CYS A 79 21.64 16.13 6.54
N LYS A 80 21.72 17.46 6.70
CA LYS A 80 20.56 18.32 6.96
C LYS A 80 19.73 18.57 5.70
N TYR A 81 20.36 18.50 4.53
CA TYR A 81 19.69 18.70 3.24
C TYR A 81 18.92 17.45 2.80
N LEU A 82 19.37 16.26 3.20
CA LEU A 82 18.71 15.00 2.87
C LEU A 82 17.33 14.90 3.52
N THR A 83 16.31 14.88 2.69
CA THR A 83 14.91 14.73 3.10
C THR A 83 14.25 13.51 2.47
N HIS A 84 14.82 12.99 1.37
CA HIS A 84 14.30 11.82 0.65
C HIS A 84 15.42 10.82 0.37
N LEU A 85 15.25 9.58 0.81
CA LEU A 85 16.18 8.50 0.56
C LEU A 85 15.47 7.32 -0.11
N ASN A 86 15.93 6.98 -1.31
CA ASN A 86 15.51 5.79 -2.03
C ASN A 86 16.56 4.72 -1.82
N TYR A 87 16.21 3.65 -1.11
CA TYR A 87 17.17 2.63 -0.74
C TYR A 87 16.89 1.32 -1.47
N ARG A 88 17.91 0.78 -2.14
CA ARG A 88 17.84 -0.49 -2.86
C ARG A 88 18.75 -1.52 -2.21
N ILE A 89 18.23 -2.70 -1.89
CA ILE A 89 19.02 -3.73 -1.24
C ILE A 89 19.51 -4.76 -2.25
N LEU A 90 20.81 -5.03 -2.21
CA LEU A 90 21.46 -6.07 -2.98
C LEU A 90 21.36 -7.40 -2.24
N LEU A 91 20.90 -8.40 -2.97
CA LEU A 91 20.80 -9.80 -2.55
C LEU A 91 21.97 -10.58 -3.18
N PRO A 92 22.33 -11.76 -2.63
CA PRO A 92 23.41 -12.58 -3.17
C PRO A 92 23.22 -12.92 -4.65
N GLU A 93 24.33 -12.95 -5.41
CA GLU A 93 24.35 -13.52 -6.75
C GLU A 93 24.05 -15.02 -6.71
N TYR A 94 23.42 -15.52 -7.77
CA TYR A 94 23.18 -16.93 -7.98
C TYR A 94 23.53 -17.34 -9.41
N SER A 95 23.77 -18.63 -9.61
CA SER A 95 24.30 -19.15 -10.88
C SER A 95 23.26 -19.19 -12.00
N GLU A 96 23.72 -19.35 -13.25
CA GLU A 96 22.82 -19.52 -14.39
C GLU A 96 21.94 -20.76 -14.26
N GLU A 97 22.46 -21.86 -13.69
CA GLU A 97 21.69 -23.09 -13.48
C GLU A 97 20.53 -22.85 -12.51
N ALA A 98 20.73 -22.01 -11.49
CA ALA A 98 19.69 -21.66 -10.55
C ALA A 98 18.56 -20.84 -11.21
N CYS A 99 18.81 -20.17 -12.34
CA CYS A 99 17.75 -19.50 -13.11
C CYS A 99 16.65 -20.45 -13.60
N GLY A 100 16.94 -21.76 -13.72
CA GLY A 100 16.01 -22.78 -14.20
C GLY A 100 15.09 -23.39 -13.13
N ARG A 101 15.18 -22.95 -11.86
CA ARG A 101 14.40 -23.47 -10.74
C ARG A 101 13.95 -22.37 -9.77
N VAL A 102 12.94 -22.69 -8.96
CA VAL A 102 12.51 -21.84 -7.84
C VAL A 102 13.61 -21.71 -6.79
N GLU A 103 13.58 -20.63 -6.02
CA GLU A 103 14.52 -20.43 -4.91
C GLU A 103 14.39 -21.57 -3.87
N SER A 104 15.53 -22.12 -3.46
CA SER A 104 15.60 -23.07 -2.36
C SER A 104 15.46 -22.36 -1.02
N ASP A 105 15.17 -23.10 0.04
CA ASP A 105 15.04 -22.50 1.38
C ASP A 105 16.36 -21.89 1.87
N ASP A 106 17.50 -22.47 1.52
CA ASP A 106 18.83 -21.88 1.79
C ASP A 106 19.03 -20.54 1.06
N GLU A 107 18.61 -20.45 -0.20
CA GLU A 107 18.68 -19.19 -0.97
C GLU A 107 17.76 -18.12 -0.38
N LYS A 108 16.54 -18.50 0.02
CA LYS A 108 15.60 -17.60 0.71
C LYS A 108 16.19 -17.09 2.02
N TRP A 109 16.79 -17.98 2.81
CA TRP A 109 17.43 -17.60 4.07
C TRP A 109 18.62 -16.64 3.87
N LEU A 110 19.48 -16.91 2.88
CA LEU A 110 20.59 -16.00 2.53
C LEU A 110 20.10 -14.64 2.03
N ASN A 111 19.01 -14.63 1.25
CA ASN A 111 18.36 -13.40 0.82
C ASN A 111 17.78 -12.62 2.01
N ASP A 112 17.11 -13.29 2.95
CA ASP A 112 16.57 -12.67 4.18
C ASP A 112 17.69 -12.08 5.03
N GLU A 113 18.83 -12.78 5.15
CA GLU A 113 20.01 -12.30 5.87
C GLU A 113 20.58 -11.04 5.21
N ALA A 114 20.77 -11.06 3.89
CA ALA A 114 21.27 -9.90 3.15
C ALA A 114 20.30 -8.71 3.23
N PHE A 115 19.00 -8.96 3.10
CA PHE A 115 17.95 -7.96 3.25
C PHE A 115 17.99 -7.31 4.63
N THR A 116 17.99 -8.14 5.68
CA THR A 116 18.05 -7.70 7.07
C THR A 116 19.30 -6.89 7.37
N ARG A 117 20.47 -7.37 6.95
CA ARG A 117 21.75 -6.68 7.12
C ARG A 117 21.74 -5.32 6.41
N GLY A 118 21.19 -5.26 5.20
CA GLY A 118 21.02 -4.01 4.44
C GLY A 118 20.20 -2.97 5.20
N ILE A 119 19.07 -3.37 5.80
CA ILE A 119 18.22 -2.49 6.62
C ILE A 119 18.95 -2.07 7.90
N TYR A 120 19.52 -3.01 8.63
CA TYR A 120 20.20 -2.75 9.89
C TYR A 120 21.35 -1.74 9.72
N ASN A 121 22.17 -1.93 8.68
CA ASN A 121 23.29 -1.02 8.38
C ASN A 121 22.79 0.39 8.05
N LEU A 122 21.72 0.52 7.25
CA LEU A 122 21.13 1.83 6.97
C LEU A 122 20.61 2.49 8.24
N PHE A 123 19.81 1.78 9.05
CA PHE A 123 19.28 2.32 10.30
C PHE A 123 20.39 2.73 11.26
N SER A 124 21.51 2.00 11.28
CA SER A 124 22.69 2.33 12.09
C SER A 124 23.36 3.64 11.63
N VAL A 125 23.51 3.85 10.33
CA VAL A 125 24.04 5.11 9.77
C VAL A 125 23.10 6.28 10.11
N LEU A 126 21.80 6.12 9.88
CA LEU A 126 20.82 7.15 10.22
C LEU A 126 20.79 7.44 11.72
N LYS A 127 20.98 6.41 12.55
CA LYS A 127 21.05 6.57 14.01
C LYS A 127 22.26 7.38 14.45
N LEU A 128 23.42 7.15 13.82
CA LEU A 128 24.62 7.93 14.09
C LEU A 128 24.36 9.42 13.83
N TRP A 129 23.72 9.76 12.71
CA TRP A 129 23.38 11.15 12.38
C TRP A 129 22.43 11.79 13.40
N GLU A 130 21.44 11.06 13.91
CA GLU A 130 20.60 11.56 15.00
C GLU A 130 21.40 11.89 16.25
N ASN A 131 22.33 11.01 16.61
CA ASN A 131 23.19 11.19 17.79
C ASN A 131 24.13 12.39 17.60
N GLU A 132 24.51 12.71 16.36
CA GLU A 132 25.26 13.91 15.98
C GLU A 132 24.39 15.17 15.86
N GLY A 133 23.08 15.06 16.16
CA GLY A 133 22.16 16.19 16.23
C GLY A 133 21.45 16.53 14.92
N VAL A 134 21.47 15.64 13.92
CA VAL A 134 20.66 15.80 12.70
C VAL A 134 19.18 15.57 13.03
N GLN A 135 18.36 16.60 12.83
CA GLN A 135 16.93 16.59 13.15
C GLN A 135 16.01 16.65 11.93
N THR A 136 16.57 16.68 10.72
CA THR A 136 15.80 16.79 9.48
C THR A 136 14.84 15.61 9.35
N ALA A 137 13.59 15.90 8.98
CA ALA A 137 12.60 14.87 8.68
C ALA A 137 12.99 14.14 7.40
N LEU A 138 13.10 12.81 7.48
CA LEU A 138 13.49 11.94 6.39
C LEU A 138 12.32 11.08 5.92
N ARG A 139 12.15 11.01 4.60
CA ARG A 139 11.34 10.02 3.91
C ARG A 139 12.24 8.89 3.42
N LEU A 140 11.87 7.65 3.74
CA LEU A 140 12.51 6.45 3.22
C LEU A 140 11.56 5.73 2.27
N GLU A 141 12.02 5.45 1.05
CA GLU A 141 11.38 4.53 0.11
C GLU A 141 12.19 3.24 0.02
N LEU A 142 11.52 2.10 0.24
CA LEU A 142 12.15 0.79 0.40
C LEU A 142 11.30 -0.37 -0.15
N PRO A 143 11.87 -1.31 -0.90
CA PRO A 143 13.06 -1.14 -1.72
C PRO A 143 12.71 -0.28 -2.93
N TYR A 144 13.53 0.74 -3.20
CA TYR A 144 13.42 1.47 -4.45
C TYR A 144 13.77 0.53 -5.61
N SER A 145 12.82 0.32 -6.53
CA SER A 145 13.00 -0.55 -7.70
C SER A 145 13.40 -2.00 -7.35
N ASN A 146 12.77 -2.55 -6.30
CA ASN A 146 12.92 -3.93 -5.81
C ASN A 146 14.27 -4.23 -5.14
N ALA A 147 14.25 -5.12 -4.15
CA ALA A 147 15.46 -5.80 -3.70
C ALA A 147 15.85 -6.81 -4.79
N PHE A 148 17.13 -6.86 -5.15
CA PHE A 148 17.56 -7.62 -6.33
C PHE A 148 18.92 -8.26 -6.11
N SER A 149 19.09 -9.43 -6.70
CA SER A 149 20.39 -10.04 -6.96
C SER A 149 20.99 -9.41 -8.22
N PRO A 150 22.30 -9.17 -8.32
CA PRO A 150 22.90 -8.72 -9.57
C PRO A 150 22.58 -9.62 -10.77
N THR A 151 22.39 -10.94 -10.55
CA THR A 151 21.93 -11.88 -11.58
C THR A 151 20.56 -11.51 -12.15
N ASP A 152 19.68 -10.85 -11.38
CA ASP A 152 18.34 -10.46 -11.81
C ASP A 152 18.37 -9.39 -12.94
N LEU A 153 19.46 -8.62 -13.06
CA LEU A 153 19.61 -7.57 -14.08
C LEU A 153 19.54 -8.11 -15.51
N ARG A 154 19.77 -9.41 -15.70
CA ARG A 154 19.54 -10.10 -16.98
C ARG A 154 18.11 -9.89 -17.49
N LEU A 155 17.13 -9.75 -16.59
CA LEU A 155 15.71 -9.60 -16.93
C LEU A 155 15.39 -8.27 -17.61
N ASP A 156 16.29 -7.28 -17.55
CA ASP A 156 16.15 -6.02 -18.30
C ASP A 156 16.10 -6.28 -19.83
N ASN A 157 16.67 -7.41 -20.29
CA ASN A 157 16.63 -7.84 -21.68
C ASN A 157 15.88 -9.17 -21.86
N LYS A 158 14.77 -9.34 -21.12
CA LYS A 158 13.96 -10.57 -21.08
C LYS A 158 13.55 -11.09 -22.45
N SER A 159 13.22 -10.22 -23.40
CA SER A 159 12.80 -10.63 -24.76
C SER A 159 13.91 -11.37 -25.49
N GLN A 160 15.15 -10.88 -25.41
CA GLN A 160 16.31 -11.57 -26.00
C GLN A 160 16.58 -12.89 -25.27
N LEU A 161 16.49 -12.91 -23.94
CA LEU A 161 16.67 -14.14 -23.16
C LEU A 161 15.67 -15.23 -23.54
N LYS A 162 14.39 -14.87 -23.72
CA LYS A 162 13.36 -15.81 -24.19
C LYS A 162 13.72 -16.44 -25.54
N LEU A 163 14.26 -15.63 -26.47
CA LEU A 163 14.69 -16.12 -27.77
C LEU A 163 15.88 -17.08 -27.65
N GLU A 164 16.87 -16.76 -26.82
CA GLU A 164 18.05 -17.61 -26.59
C GLU A 164 17.69 -18.97 -25.98
N VAL A 165 16.76 -18.98 -25.01
CA VAL A 165 16.23 -20.21 -24.41
C VAL A 165 15.46 -21.03 -25.46
N ALA A 166 14.60 -20.40 -26.27
CA ALA A 166 13.85 -21.08 -27.33
C ALA A 166 14.78 -21.68 -28.40
N MET A 167 15.88 -21.00 -28.72
CA MET A 167 16.92 -21.47 -29.63
C MET A 167 17.90 -22.47 -29.01
N ARG A 168 17.71 -22.87 -27.74
CA ARG A 168 18.62 -23.76 -26.98
C ARG A 168 20.06 -23.27 -26.91
N LYS A 169 20.27 -21.95 -27.01
CA LYS A 169 21.59 -21.30 -26.86
C LYS A 169 21.97 -21.09 -25.40
N ARG A 170 20.99 -21.18 -24.49
CA ARG A 170 21.15 -21.04 -23.04
C ARG A 170 20.47 -22.20 -22.32
N SER A 171 20.93 -22.46 -21.10
CA SER A 171 20.27 -23.35 -20.13
C SER A 171 18.84 -22.90 -19.82
N LYS A 172 18.06 -23.78 -19.18
CA LYS A 172 16.67 -23.50 -18.79
C LYS A 172 16.60 -22.28 -17.88
N ASP A 173 15.68 -21.38 -18.17
CA ASP A 173 15.38 -20.19 -17.38
C ASP A 173 13.88 -20.08 -17.15
N ILE A 174 13.45 -19.96 -15.90
CA ILE A 174 12.04 -19.80 -15.53
C ILE A 174 11.67 -18.35 -15.19
N PHE A 175 12.61 -17.41 -15.38
CA PHE A 175 12.44 -15.97 -15.19
C PHE A 175 11.89 -15.64 -13.80
N GLU A 176 10.87 -14.79 -13.70
CA GLU A 176 10.27 -14.34 -12.43
C GLU A 176 9.56 -15.47 -11.69
N ARG A 177 9.21 -16.58 -12.35
CA ARG A 177 8.64 -17.76 -11.67
C ARG A 177 9.60 -18.33 -10.62
N ARG A 178 10.91 -18.02 -10.73
CA ARG A 178 11.89 -18.36 -9.69
C ARG A 178 11.48 -17.84 -8.31
N PHE A 179 10.83 -16.68 -8.26
CA PHE A 179 10.48 -15.95 -7.04
C PHE A 179 9.02 -16.13 -6.61
N GLU A 180 8.23 -16.93 -7.35
CA GLU A 180 6.79 -17.10 -7.16
C GLU A 180 6.41 -17.51 -5.72
N ARG A 181 7.30 -18.26 -5.05
CA ARG A 181 7.14 -18.75 -3.67
C ARG A 181 8.07 -18.07 -2.66
N SER A 182 8.61 -16.92 -3.01
CA SER A 182 9.63 -16.23 -2.23
C SER A 182 9.07 -14.95 -1.62
N PHE A 183 9.27 -14.84 -0.31
CA PHE A 183 9.01 -13.64 0.46
C PHE A 183 10.29 -13.26 1.17
N LEU A 184 10.80 -12.06 0.91
CA LEU A 184 11.87 -11.51 1.73
C LEU A 184 11.31 -11.16 3.09
N ARG A 185 12.00 -11.58 4.14
CA ARG A 185 11.63 -11.35 5.53
C ARG A 185 12.71 -10.53 6.22
N LEU A 186 12.25 -9.74 7.19
CA LEU A 186 13.13 -9.03 8.11
C LEU A 186 13.38 -9.91 9.33
N LEU A 187 14.62 -10.35 9.52
CA LEU A 187 15.00 -11.20 10.63
C LEU A 187 15.25 -10.33 11.87
N GLN A 188 14.74 -10.77 13.02
CA GLN A 188 14.96 -10.13 14.33
C GLN A 188 14.69 -8.61 14.34
N PRO A 189 13.50 -8.14 13.91
CA PRO A 189 13.19 -6.71 13.76
C PRO A 189 13.35 -5.92 15.06
N GLY A 190 13.22 -6.56 16.22
CA GLY A 190 13.42 -5.93 17.54
C GLY A 190 14.85 -5.44 17.81
N LEU A 191 15.84 -5.82 17.00
CA LEU A 191 17.22 -5.33 17.10
C LEU A 191 17.47 -4.03 16.33
N LEU A 192 16.50 -3.55 15.53
CA LEU A 192 16.68 -2.34 14.75
C LEU A 192 16.89 -1.10 15.63
N PRO A 193 17.84 -0.21 15.27
CA PRO A 193 17.97 1.08 15.91
C PRO A 193 16.68 1.89 15.87
N ARG A 194 16.27 2.47 17.00
CA ARG A 194 15.08 3.35 17.04
C ARG A 194 15.39 4.73 16.49
N LEU A 195 14.61 5.19 15.52
CA LEU A 195 14.76 6.46 14.81
C LEU A 195 13.61 7.42 15.10
N ARG A 196 13.91 8.72 15.12
CA ARG A 196 13.02 9.88 15.31
C ARG A 196 12.98 10.79 14.07
N ASN A 197 14.03 10.79 13.26
CA ASN A 197 14.18 11.59 12.06
C ASN A 197 13.40 11.01 10.87
N LEU A 198 13.26 9.69 10.80
CA LEU A 198 12.48 9.00 9.77
C LEU A 198 10.99 9.12 10.09
N GLN A 199 10.31 10.01 9.35
CA GLN A 199 8.92 10.40 9.59
C GLN A 199 7.97 9.93 8.50
N TYR A 200 8.49 9.48 7.35
CA TYR A 200 7.70 8.96 6.24
C TYR A 200 8.30 7.64 5.78
N LEU A 201 7.50 6.58 5.77
CA LEU A 201 7.93 5.24 5.37
C LEU A 201 7.07 4.76 4.20
N ASN A 202 7.68 4.66 3.02
CA ASN A 202 7.08 4.06 1.84
C ASN A 202 7.69 2.68 1.59
N ILE A 203 6.85 1.65 1.56
CA ILE A 203 7.24 0.28 1.26
C ILE A 203 6.57 -0.20 -0.01
N ARG A 204 7.38 -0.59 -1.00
CA ARG A 204 6.92 -1.22 -2.25
C ARG A 204 7.25 -2.70 -2.26
N GLY A 205 6.36 -3.49 -1.69
CA GLY A 205 6.52 -4.93 -1.48
C GLY A 205 5.88 -5.83 -2.53
N ASN A 206 5.03 -5.31 -3.41
CA ASN A 206 4.42 -6.07 -4.51
C ASN A 206 5.33 -6.10 -5.75
N SER A 207 6.46 -6.82 -5.65
CA SER A 207 7.38 -7.04 -6.76
C SER A 207 7.45 -8.50 -7.17
N SER A 208 8.20 -8.81 -8.24
CA SER A 208 8.44 -10.20 -8.66
C SER A 208 8.94 -11.08 -7.51
N ARG A 209 9.87 -10.56 -6.68
CA ARG A 209 10.25 -11.15 -5.39
C ARG A 209 9.57 -10.37 -4.27
N LYS A 210 8.49 -10.93 -3.73
CA LYS A 210 7.61 -10.22 -2.80
C LYS A 210 8.30 -9.94 -1.47
N LEU A 211 7.87 -8.87 -0.79
CA LEU A 211 8.19 -8.66 0.61
C LEU A 211 7.12 -9.30 1.50
N ALA A 212 7.54 -9.91 2.60
CA ALA A 212 6.62 -10.33 3.65
C ALA A 212 5.89 -9.10 4.21
N PRO A 213 4.55 -9.12 4.33
CA PRO A 213 3.80 -7.94 4.80
C PRO A 213 4.21 -7.44 6.18
N SER A 214 4.69 -8.32 7.06
CA SER A 214 5.11 -7.95 8.42
C SER A 214 6.23 -6.90 8.45
N ILE A 215 7.02 -6.77 7.37
CA ILE A 215 8.09 -5.78 7.26
C ILE A 215 7.57 -4.36 7.51
N GLY A 216 6.34 -4.03 7.09
CA GLY A 216 5.73 -2.73 7.34
C GLY A 216 5.66 -2.38 8.83
N PRO A 217 4.84 -3.11 9.62
CA PRO A 217 4.76 -2.90 11.06
C PRO A 217 6.11 -3.14 11.79
N ASP A 218 6.91 -4.11 11.37
CA ASP A 218 8.22 -4.40 11.98
C ASP A 218 9.17 -3.20 11.89
N LEU A 219 9.23 -2.53 10.74
CA LEU A 219 9.99 -1.30 10.57
C LEU A 219 9.35 -0.16 11.36
N ALA A 220 8.03 0.03 11.26
CA ALA A 220 7.33 1.11 11.94
C ALA A 220 7.43 1.06 13.46
N ALA A 221 7.54 -0.12 14.07
CA ALA A 221 7.79 -0.28 15.50
C ALA A 221 9.11 0.40 15.97
N SER A 222 10.06 0.60 15.07
CA SER A 222 11.34 1.29 15.33
C SER A 222 11.30 2.81 15.05
N LEU A 223 10.17 3.35 14.57
CA LEU A 223 10.04 4.74 14.12
C LEU A 223 9.18 5.56 15.07
N LEU A 224 9.81 6.33 15.95
CA LEU A 224 9.16 7.00 17.08
C LEU A 224 8.29 8.21 16.71
N ASN A 225 8.55 8.81 15.55
CA ASN A 225 7.88 10.02 15.06
C ASN A 225 7.27 9.82 13.67
N LEU A 226 6.89 8.58 13.33
CA LEU A 226 6.27 8.27 12.05
C LEU A 226 4.97 9.07 11.87
N LYS A 227 4.89 9.84 10.78
CA LYS A 227 3.77 10.73 10.42
C LYS A 227 2.98 10.24 9.23
N ASP A 228 3.61 9.47 8.35
CA ASP A 228 3.00 9.01 7.11
C ASP A 228 3.50 7.61 6.77
N ILE A 229 2.56 6.75 6.41
CA ILE A 229 2.75 5.34 6.10
C ILE A 229 2.16 5.08 4.72
N SER A 230 2.94 4.49 3.84
CA SER A 230 2.47 3.95 2.56
C SER A 230 3.06 2.56 2.39
N TRP A 231 2.23 1.52 2.50
CA TRP A 231 2.66 0.13 2.44
C TRP A 231 1.93 -0.63 1.35
N GLU A 232 2.69 -1.24 0.47
CA GLU A 232 2.16 -2.03 -0.64
C GLU A 232 2.69 -3.46 -0.57
N PHE A 233 1.82 -4.47 -0.60
CA PHE A 233 2.19 -5.88 -0.56
C PHE A 233 1.34 -6.70 -1.52
N GLY A 234 1.87 -7.82 -2.02
CA GLY A 234 1.12 -8.72 -2.91
C GLY A 234 0.34 -9.79 -2.12
N ASP A 235 -0.97 -9.86 -2.32
CA ASP A 235 -1.89 -10.87 -1.75
C ASP A 235 -2.71 -11.58 -2.86
N CYS A 236 -1.99 -12.03 -3.90
CA CYS A 236 -2.59 -12.63 -5.10
C CYS A 236 -3.02 -14.09 -4.89
N ASP A 237 -4.05 -14.53 -5.59
CA ASP A 237 -4.60 -15.89 -5.53
C ASP A 237 -3.67 -16.97 -6.10
N SER A 238 -2.66 -16.57 -6.90
CA SER A 238 -1.58 -17.45 -7.34
C SER A 238 -0.71 -18.00 -6.19
N GLN A 239 -0.81 -17.42 -4.98
CA GLN A 239 -0.09 -17.89 -3.81
C GLN A 239 -0.86 -18.99 -3.07
N PRO A 240 -0.18 -19.99 -2.47
CA PRO A 240 -0.84 -20.96 -1.61
C PRO A 240 -1.57 -20.28 -0.45
N ALA A 241 -2.82 -20.69 -0.20
CA ALA A 241 -3.65 -20.13 0.86
C ALA A 241 -3.02 -20.21 2.26
N SER A 242 -2.25 -21.28 2.52
CA SER A 242 -1.49 -21.41 3.77
C SER A 242 -0.48 -20.28 3.96
N VAL A 243 0.24 -19.87 2.91
CA VAL A 243 1.22 -18.77 2.97
C VAL A 243 0.50 -17.44 3.20
N ARG A 244 -0.62 -17.22 2.53
CA ARG A 244 -1.45 -16.02 2.72
C ARG A 244 -2.00 -15.95 4.15
N SER A 245 -2.55 -17.04 4.66
CA SER A 245 -3.00 -17.21 6.05
C SER A 245 -1.87 -16.92 7.06
N ASP A 246 -0.68 -17.48 6.86
CA ASP A 246 0.47 -17.24 7.74
C ASP A 246 0.93 -15.77 7.72
N ASN A 247 0.92 -15.13 6.54
CA ASN A 247 1.24 -13.72 6.39
C ASN A 247 0.22 -12.85 7.15
N ARG A 248 -1.08 -13.19 7.12
CA ARG A 248 -2.13 -12.47 7.86
C ARG A 248 -1.88 -12.48 9.37
N VAL A 249 -1.52 -13.65 9.93
CA VAL A 249 -1.19 -13.79 11.36
C VAL A 249 0.06 -13.00 11.70
N THR A 250 1.11 -13.19 10.92
CA THR A 250 2.41 -12.55 11.18
C THR A 250 2.29 -11.03 11.12
N PHE A 251 1.55 -10.50 10.14
CA PHE A 251 1.25 -9.08 10.03
C PHE A 251 0.44 -8.55 11.23
N ALA A 252 -0.60 -9.27 11.65
CA ALA A 252 -1.42 -8.89 12.80
C ALA A 252 -0.60 -8.86 14.10
N GLU A 253 0.28 -9.83 14.33
CA GLU A 253 1.16 -9.84 15.50
C GLU A 253 2.20 -8.71 15.47
N ALA A 254 2.78 -8.43 14.30
CA ALA A 254 3.71 -7.31 14.13
C ALA A 254 3.01 -5.95 14.38
N LEU A 255 1.77 -5.78 13.92
CA LEU A 255 0.98 -4.57 14.17
C LEU A 255 0.81 -4.29 15.66
N LYS A 256 0.61 -5.32 16.50
CA LYS A 256 0.46 -5.15 17.96
C LYS A 256 1.70 -4.55 18.62
N GLN A 257 2.88 -4.71 18.01
CA GLN A 257 4.14 -4.14 18.51
C GLN A 257 4.34 -2.68 18.09
N THR A 258 3.51 -2.16 17.17
CA THR A 258 3.66 -0.82 16.61
C THR A 258 2.97 0.22 17.50
N GLN A 259 3.71 1.26 17.92
CA GLN A 259 3.16 2.37 18.72
C GLN A 259 3.14 3.67 17.93
N LEU A 260 1.95 4.06 17.47
CA LEU A 260 1.75 5.30 16.69
C LEU A 260 1.51 6.50 17.60
N ARG A 261 2.56 7.29 17.87
CA ARG A 261 2.48 8.44 18.79
C ARG A 261 2.05 9.75 18.12
N GLN A 262 2.34 9.91 16.83
CA GLN A 262 2.12 11.16 16.10
C GLN A 262 0.81 11.21 15.33
N ARG A 263 -0.04 10.18 15.48
CA ARG A 263 -1.32 10.04 14.78
C ARG A 263 -1.18 10.13 13.25
N PRO A 264 -0.40 9.22 12.65
CA PRO A 264 -0.05 9.33 11.25
C PRO A 264 -1.25 9.15 10.31
N THR A 265 -1.01 9.48 9.06
CA THR A 265 -1.79 8.99 7.90
C THR A 265 -1.26 7.63 7.49
N ALA A 266 -2.14 6.74 7.03
CA ALA A 266 -1.73 5.44 6.50
C ALA A 266 -2.47 5.10 5.21
N GLU A 267 -1.71 4.68 4.21
CA GLU A 267 -2.16 4.01 3.00
C GLU A 267 -1.59 2.58 3.02
N ILE A 268 -2.46 1.59 2.97
CA ILE A 268 -2.08 0.17 3.06
C ILE A 268 -2.80 -0.59 1.95
N VAL A 269 -2.04 -1.12 1.00
CA VAL A 269 -2.54 -1.85 -0.16
C VAL A 269 -2.01 -3.26 -0.14
N PHE A 270 -2.91 -4.22 -0.03
CA PHE A 270 -2.68 -5.62 -0.31
C PHE A 270 -3.30 -5.91 -1.67
N TYR A 271 -2.46 -5.98 -2.72
CA TYR A 271 -2.92 -6.22 -4.08
C TYR A 271 -3.60 -7.58 -4.15
N HIS A 272 -4.91 -7.55 -4.42
CA HIS A 272 -5.78 -8.69 -4.62
C HIS A 272 -6.41 -8.64 -6.00
N GLU A 273 -6.75 -9.80 -6.54
CA GLU A 273 -7.38 -9.93 -7.86
C GLU A 273 -8.90 -10.01 -7.69
N VAL A 274 -9.63 -9.44 -8.64
CA VAL A 274 -11.06 -9.69 -8.76
C VAL A 274 -11.23 -11.11 -9.29
N PRO A 275 -12.06 -11.97 -8.65
CA PRO A 275 -12.22 -13.35 -9.09
C PRO A 275 -12.66 -13.43 -10.55
N PHE A 276 -11.88 -14.16 -11.37
CA PHE A 276 -12.18 -14.34 -12.78
C PHE A 276 -13.37 -15.27 -13.00
N ASP A 277 -13.52 -16.34 -12.20
CA ASP A 277 -14.70 -17.21 -12.20
C ASP A 277 -15.48 -17.02 -10.89
N GLN A 278 -16.65 -16.38 -10.96
CA GLN A 278 -17.48 -16.11 -9.77
C GLN A 278 -18.30 -17.32 -9.28
N ARG A 279 -18.22 -18.47 -9.97
CA ARG A 279 -18.90 -19.72 -9.56
C ARG A 279 -18.29 -20.34 -8.31
N SER A 280 -16.99 -20.16 -8.10
CA SER A 280 -16.25 -20.73 -6.98
C SER A 280 -15.42 -19.68 -6.27
N THR A 281 -15.32 -19.79 -4.95
CA THR A 281 -14.36 -19.02 -4.15
C THR A 281 -13.07 -19.79 -3.96
N GLY A 282 -12.03 -19.05 -3.58
CA GLY A 282 -10.80 -19.63 -3.05
C GLY A 282 -11.00 -20.23 -1.65
N PRO A 283 -10.02 -21.03 -1.17
CA PRO A 283 -10.02 -21.55 0.19
C PRO A 283 -9.99 -20.42 1.24
N SER A 284 -10.48 -20.71 2.44
CA SER A 284 -10.39 -19.79 3.58
C SER A 284 -8.95 -19.35 3.84
N LEU A 285 -8.78 -18.03 3.99
CA LEU A 285 -7.56 -17.36 4.45
C LEU A 285 -7.54 -17.19 5.97
N ILE A 286 -8.62 -17.54 6.67
CA ILE A 286 -8.66 -17.55 8.14
C ILE A 286 -7.78 -18.71 8.63
N PRO A 287 -6.77 -18.43 9.47
CA PRO A 287 -5.85 -19.46 9.93
C PRO A 287 -6.53 -20.52 10.79
N SER A 288 -6.05 -21.76 10.67
CA SER A 288 -6.51 -22.88 11.49
C SER A 288 -6.44 -22.55 12.98
N GLY A 289 -7.55 -22.74 13.70
CA GLY A 289 -7.66 -22.46 15.14
C GLY A 289 -8.13 -21.05 15.48
N PHE A 290 -8.26 -20.15 14.50
CA PHE A 290 -8.87 -18.84 14.69
C PHE A 290 -10.37 -18.90 14.40
N SER A 291 -11.14 -18.12 15.16
CA SER A 291 -12.61 -18.04 15.04
C SER A 291 -13.09 -16.76 14.33
N TYR A 292 -12.14 -15.89 13.98
CA TYR A 292 -12.31 -14.61 13.28
C TYR A 292 -10.98 -14.27 12.56
N ASP A 293 -11.00 -13.31 11.63
CA ASP A 293 -9.79 -12.90 10.91
C ASP A 293 -8.86 -12.01 11.78
N PRO A 294 -7.66 -12.48 12.16
CA PRO A 294 -6.74 -11.69 12.99
C PRO A 294 -6.20 -10.46 12.25
N PHE A 295 -6.15 -10.49 10.92
CA PHE A 295 -5.65 -9.40 10.09
C PHE A 295 -6.58 -8.18 10.17
N SER A 296 -7.87 -8.36 9.89
CA SER A 296 -8.88 -7.30 9.97
C SER A 296 -9.00 -6.74 11.39
N ALA A 297 -9.01 -7.61 12.42
CA ALA A 297 -9.00 -7.19 13.82
C ALA A 297 -7.72 -6.42 14.23
N GLY A 298 -6.56 -6.80 13.70
CA GLY A 298 -5.30 -6.10 13.91
C GLY A 298 -5.33 -4.68 13.32
N LEU A 299 -5.83 -4.54 12.09
CA LEU A 299 -6.02 -3.25 11.43
C LEU A 299 -7.04 -2.35 12.14
N ARG A 300 -8.12 -2.94 12.69
CA ARG A 300 -9.07 -2.21 13.57
C ARG A 300 -8.34 -1.58 14.75
N THR A 301 -7.47 -2.32 15.41
CA THR A 301 -6.73 -1.82 16.58
C THR A 301 -5.72 -0.75 16.20
N PHE A 302 -4.99 -1.00 15.11
CA PHE A 302 -4.00 -0.07 14.57
C PHE A 302 -4.62 1.28 14.15
N SER A 303 -5.77 1.24 13.48
CA SER A 303 -6.42 2.43 12.91
C SER A 303 -6.98 3.42 13.93
N GLN A 304 -7.21 2.99 15.18
CA GLN A 304 -7.75 3.86 16.25
C GLN A 304 -6.84 5.05 16.59
N ASN A 305 -5.55 4.97 16.25
CA ASN A 305 -4.59 6.06 16.43
C ASN A 305 -4.22 6.79 15.13
N LEU A 306 -5.00 6.67 14.05
CA LEU A 306 -4.74 7.36 12.78
C LEU A 306 -5.58 8.63 12.62
N THR A 307 -5.12 9.53 11.75
CA THR A 307 -5.92 10.67 11.26
C THR A 307 -6.56 10.41 9.91
N ALA A 308 -5.93 9.58 9.06
CA ALA A 308 -6.51 9.09 7.82
C ALA A 308 -6.06 7.65 7.57
N LEU A 309 -6.95 6.83 7.00
CA LEU A 309 -6.67 5.47 6.55
C LEU A 309 -7.21 5.29 5.14
N ALA A 310 -6.36 4.91 4.19
CA ALA A 310 -6.73 4.30 2.92
C ALA A 310 -6.28 2.83 2.94
N LEU A 311 -7.20 1.90 2.70
CA LEU A 311 -6.96 0.46 2.85
C LEU A 311 -7.54 -0.30 1.67
N SER A 312 -6.74 -1.16 1.02
CA SER A 312 -7.22 -2.14 0.03
C SER A 312 -6.79 -3.54 0.44
N ALA A 313 -7.72 -4.45 0.73
CA ALA A 313 -7.41 -5.83 1.15
C ALA A 313 -8.62 -6.78 1.11
N HIS A 314 -8.38 -8.08 1.27
CA HIS A 314 -9.42 -9.03 1.72
C HIS A 314 -9.75 -8.75 3.19
N LEU A 315 -11.00 -8.37 3.49
CA LEU A 315 -11.40 -7.84 4.81
C LEU A 315 -12.73 -8.44 5.27
N ASP A 316 -12.91 -8.55 6.58
CA ASP A 316 -14.19 -8.93 7.21
C ASP A 316 -14.74 -7.85 8.15
N SER A 317 -15.92 -8.11 8.73
CA SER A 317 -16.58 -7.22 9.69
C SER A 317 -15.72 -6.90 10.91
N THR A 318 -14.72 -7.73 11.23
CA THR A 318 -13.81 -7.47 12.34
C THR A 318 -12.86 -6.31 12.09
N LEU A 319 -12.79 -5.77 10.86
CA LEU A 319 -12.14 -4.49 10.61
C LEU A 319 -12.83 -3.34 11.37
N PHE A 320 -14.15 -3.38 11.52
CA PHE A 320 -14.93 -2.26 12.07
C PHE A 320 -15.45 -2.54 13.47
N TRP A 321 -15.77 -3.78 13.82
CA TRP A 321 -16.29 -4.09 15.15
C TRP A 321 -15.80 -5.46 15.64
N PRO A 322 -15.49 -5.64 16.93
CA PRO A 322 -15.07 -6.94 17.44
C PRO A 322 -16.08 -8.05 17.17
N SER A 323 -15.57 -9.25 16.89
CA SER A 323 -16.37 -10.47 16.80
C SER A 323 -16.86 -10.88 18.18
N ASP A 324 -18.05 -11.46 18.28
CA ASP A 324 -18.55 -12.06 19.53
C ASP A 324 -17.64 -13.18 20.06
N LYS A 325 -16.82 -13.75 19.17
CA LYS A 325 -15.83 -14.78 19.49
C LYS A 325 -14.48 -14.21 19.92
N GLU A 326 -14.33 -12.88 19.98
CA GLU A 326 -13.12 -12.19 20.41
C GLU A 326 -13.14 -11.97 21.94
N PRO A 327 -12.30 -12.68 22.72
CA PRO A 327 -12.33 -12.59 24.16
C PRO A 327 -11.83 -11.23 24.66
N LYS A 328 -12.56 -10.62 25.60
CA LYS A 328 -12.20 -9.32 26.24
C LYS A 328 -12.13 -8.14 25.28
N ALA A 329 -12.82 -8.21 24.14
CA ALA A 329 -12.87 -7.09 23.22
C ALA A 329 -13.55 -5.87 23.86
N VAL A 330 -12.90 -4.72 23.77
CA VAL A 330 -13.47 -3.43 24.16
C VAL A 330 -14.04 -2.76 22.92
N ALA A 331 -15.16 -2.04 23.08
CA ALA A 331 -15.73 -1.25 21.99
C ALA A 331 -14.68 -0.26 21.45
N PRO A 332 -14.37 -0.30 20.15
CA PRO A 332 -13.33 0.54 19.56
C PRO A 332 -13.77 2.00 19.50
N ILE A 333 -12.79 2.92 19.55
CA ILE A 333 -13.00 4.36 19.34
C ILE A 333 -11.91 4.91 18.43
N TRP A 334 -12.28 5.77 17.48
CA TRP A 334 -11.35 6.45 16.58
C TRP A 334 -11.39 7.96 16.84
N PRO A 335 -10.79 8.43 17.93
CA PRO A 335 -10.92 9.83 18.37
C PRO A 335 -10.35 10.85 17.37
N PHE A 336 -9.48 10.43 16.45
CA PHE A 336 -8.74 11.32 15.55
C PHE A 336 -8.98 11.06 14.06
N LEU A 337 -9.71 10.01 13.70
CA LEU A 337 -9.86 9.61 12.30
C LEU A 337 -10.83 10.55 11.57
N GLN A 338 -10.30 11.26 10.57
CA GLN A 338 -11.02 12.23 9.75
C GLN A 338 -11.41 11.66 8.39
N THR A 339 -10.59 10.79 7.82
CA THR A 339 -10.79 10.19 6.49
C THR A 339 -10.60 8.68 6.56
N LEU A 340 -11.56 7.93 6.04
CA LEU A 340 -11.52 6.48 5.96
C LEU A 340 -11.91 6.02 4.55
N ASP A 341 -10.97 5.50 3.79
CA ASP A 341 -11.22 4.90 2.48
C ASP A 341 -10.88 3.40 2.55
N VAL A 342 -11.85 2.54 2.27
CA VAL A 342 -11.71 1.09 2.35
C VAL A 342 -12.18 0.47 1.04
N THR A 343 -11.24 -0.08 0.29
CA THR A 343 -11.50 -0.99 -0.82
C THR A 343 -11.38 -2.43 -0.33
N PHE A 344 -12.41 -3.24 -0.56
CA PHE A 344 -12.43 -4.64 -0.15
C PHE A 344 -12.76 -5.55 -1.32
N ASN A 345 -12.22 -6.77 -1.27
CA ASN A 345 -12.50 -7.80 -2.27
C ASN A 345 -13.96 -8.27 -2.17
N MET A 346 -14.53 -8.76 -3.28
CA MET A 346 -15.85 -9.39 -3.30
C MET A 346 -15.95 -10.66 -2.45
N VAL A 347 -14.82 -11.26 -2.08
CA VAL A 347 -14.72 -12.47 -1.28
C VAL A 347 -14.20 -12.11 0.11
N THR A 348 -14.90 -12.62 1.12
CA THR A 348 -14.49 -12.56 2.53
C THR A 348 -13.20 -13.37 2.76
N PRO A 349 -12.42 -13.06 3.80
CA PRO A 349 -11.30 -13.90 4.22
C PRO A 349 -11.66 -15.36 4.51
N SER A 350 -12.91 -15.69 4.85
CA SER A 350 -13.37 -17.07 5.04
C SER A 350 -13.67 -17.83 3.74
N GLY A 351 -13.65 -17.16 2.58
CA GLY A 351 -14.02 -17.76 1.30
C GLY A 351 -15.52 -17.70 0.98
N GLU A 352 -16.28 -16.86 1.67
CA GLU A 352 -17.69 -16.57 1.36
C GLU A 352 -17.82 -15.31 0.50
N TRP A 353 -18.86 -15.21 -0.33
CA TRP A 353 -19.11 -14.04 -1.17
C TRP A 353 -19.83 -12.92 -0.41
N TYR A 354 -19.45 -11.68 -0.67
CA TYR A 354 -20.21 -10.48 -0.26
C TYR A 354 -21.36 -10.13 -1.20
N PHE A 355 -21.32 -10.65 -2.42
CA PHE A 355 -22.24 -10.28 -3.48
C PHE A 355 -22.89 -11.53 -4.08
N THR A 356 -24.13 -11.36 -4.54
CA THR A 356 -24.95 -12.41 -5.14
C THR A 356 -25.68 -11.86 -6.37
N GLY A 357 -26.30 -12.75 -7.13
CA GLY A 357 -27.02 -12.41 -8.35
C GLY A 357 -27.44 -13.67 -9.14
N PRO A 358 -28.22 -13.50 -10.21
CA PRO A 358 -28.70 -14.61 -11.01
C PRO A 358 -27.54 -15.29 -11.72
N ARG A 359 -27.23 -16.53 -11.36
CA ARG A 359 -26.17 -17.31 -12.01
C ARG A 359 -26.58 -17.66 -13.45
N PRO A 360 -25.72 -17.44 -14.45
CA PRO A 360 -25.91 -17.93 -15.83
C PRO A 360 -26.03 -19.46 -15.90
N GLU A 361 -26.66 -19.96 -16.96
CA GLU A 361 -26.71 -21.40 -17.27
C GLU A 361 -25.37 -21.90 -17.83
N ASP A 362 -24.94 -23.10 -17.44
CA ASP A 362 -23.71 -23.75 -17.91
C ASP A 362 -23.78 -24.01 -19.43
N HIS A 363 -22.76 -23.58 -20.18
CA HIS A 363 -22.63 -23.78 -21.61
C HIS A 363 -21.76 -25.01 -21.90
N GLU A 364 -22.07 -25.78 -22.96
CA GLU A 364 -21.33 -27.01 -23.28
C GLU A 364 -19.85 -26.77 -23.62
N ASP A 365 -19.51 -25.55 -24.07
CA ASP A 365 -18.16 -25.13 -24.42
C ASP A 365 -17.37 -24.53 -23.24
N ASP A 366 -17.94 -24.46 -22.04
CA ASP A 366 -17.24 -23.92 -20.87
C ASP A 366 -16.09 -24.84 -20.42
N ASP A 367 -14.86 -24.33 -20.46
CA ASP A 367 -13.67 -24.97 -19.88
C ASP A 367 -12.93 -23.99 -18.95
N PRO A 368 -13.32 -23.90 -17.67
CA PRO A 368 -12.65 -23.05 -16.69
C PRO A 368 -11.17 -23.41 -16.46
N ALA A 369 -10.73 -24.63 -16.76
CA ALA A 369 -9.32 -25.01 -16.58
C ALA A 369 -8.42 -24.39 -17.67
N GLU A 370 -8.96 -24.22 -18.87
CA GLU A 370 -8.30 -23.53 -20.00
C GLU A 370 -8.66 -22.03 -20.07
N GLY A 371 -9.45 -21.53 -19.12
CA GLY A 371 -9.89 -20.13 -19.08
C GLY A 371 -10.95 -19.79 -20.12
N ILE A 372 -11.62 -20.79 -20.69
CA ILE A 372 -12.73 -20.65 -21.63
C ILE A 372 -14.00 -20.53 -20.78
N ILE A 373 -14.54 -19.31 -20.66
CA ILE A 373 -15.64 -19.00 -19.76
C ILE A 373 -16.69 -18.18 -20.52
N GLY A 374 -17.81 -18.81 -20.86
CA GLY A 374 -18.88 -18.20 -21.65
C GLY A 374 -18.52 -17.97 -23.12
N ASP A 375 -19.51 -17.54 -23.90
CA ASP A 375 -19.29 -16.94 -25.23
C ASP A 375 -18.92 -15.47 -25.04
N ASP A 376 -17.81 -15.02 -25.65
CA ASP A 376 -17.33 -13.63 -25.75
C ASP A 376 -18.45 -12.64 -26.20
N SER A 377 -19.55 -13.16 -26.76
CA SER A 377 -20.71 -12.40 -27.25
C SER A 377 -21.88 -12.22 -26.27
N SER A 378 -21.87 -12.80 -25.07
CA SER A 378 -23.04 -12.81 -24.17
C SER A 378 -22.94 -11.88 -22.95
N ASP A 379 -24.05 -11.22 -22.59
CA ASP A 379 -24.29 -10.51 -21.31
C ASP A 379 -24.23 -11.44 -20.07
N SER A 380 -23.85 -12.71 -20.24
CA SER A 380 -24.00 -13.81 -19.27
C SER A 380 -22.67 -14.55 -19.05
N ASN A 381 -21.61 -13.83 -18.68
CA ASN A 381 -20.31 -14.43 -18.38
C ASN A 381 -20.15 -14.66 -16.85
N TYR A 382 -19.57 -15.81 -16.45
CA TYR A 382 -19.27 -16.13 -15.04
C TYR A 382 -18.32 -15.17 -14.35
N THR A 383 -17.69 -14.28 -15.10
CA THR A 383 -16.84 -13.20 -14.59
C THR A 383 -17.62 -12.09 -13.90
N ASN A 384 -18.96 -12.01 -14.08
CA ASN A 384 -19.72 -10.79 -13.83
C ASN A 384 -21.20 -11.00 -13.43
N TYR A 385 -21.60 -12.04 -12.67
CA TYR A 385 -23.02 -12.25 -12.32
C TYR A 385 -23.43 -11.89 -10.89
N ARG A 386 -22.47 -11.57 -10.02
CA ARG A 386 -22.73 -11.09 -8.65
C ARG A 386 -22.86 -9.58 -8.67
N GLU A 387 -24.09 -9.07 -8.63
CA GLU A 387 -24.40 -7.68 -8.95
C GLU A 387 -24.79 -6.84 -7.74
N HIS A 388 -25.25 -7.50 -6.68
CA HIS A 388 -25.78 -6.81 -5.51
C HIS A 388 -25.38 -7.50 -4.22
N GLY A 389 -25.49 -6.79 -3.10
CA GLY A 389 -25.09 -7.32 -1.79
C GLY A 389 -25.81 -8.62 -1.43
N ASP A 390 -25.08 -9.58 -0.87
CA ASP A 390 -25.64 -10.76 -0.20
C ASP A 390 -25.99 -10.37 1.24
N PRO A 391 -27.28 -10.34 1.63
CA PRO A 391 -27.70 -9.91 2.96
C PRO A 391 -27.05 -10.67 4.12
N VAL A 392 -26.61 -11.91 3.93
CA VAL A 392 -26.02 -12.71 5.01
C VAL A 392 -24.63 -12.20 5.37
N THR A 393 -23.81 -11.87 4.38
CA THR A 393 -22.39 -11.51 4.57
C THR A 393 -22.18 -10.01 4.52
N ILE A 394 -22.78 -9.28 3.57
CA ILE A 394 -22.58 -7.83 3.43
C ILE A 394 -23.18 -7.07 4.62
N ASN A 395 -24.36 -7.48 5.13
CA ASN A 395 -24.98 -6.78 6.24
C ASN A 395 -24.15 -6.89 7.51
N GLN A 396 -23.39 -7.99 7.70
CA GLN A 396 -22.47 -8.10 8.84
C GLN A 396 -21.35 -7.07 8.76
N LEU A 397 -20.76 -6.88 7.58
CA LEU A 397 -19.73 -5.86 7.33
C LEU A 397 -20.30 -4.45 7.54
N LEU A 398 -21.46 -4.16 6.95
CA LEU A 398 -22.08 -2.84 7.02
C LEU A 398 -22.63 -2.50 8.41
N ALA A 399 -23.19 -3.47 9.13
CA ALA A 399 -23.61 -3.26 10.52
C ALA A 399 -22.40 -2.96 11.42
N ALA A 400 -21.26 -3.61 11.18
CA ALA A 400 -20.02 -3.30 11.88
C ALA A 400 -19.52 -1.88 11.54
N LEU A 401 -19.52 -1.48 10.26
CA LEU A 401 -19.19 -0.11 9.84
C LEU A 401 -20.14 0.92 10.47
N ALA A 402 -21.45 0.66 10.44
CA ALA A 402 -22.48 1.54 11.00
C ALA A 402 -22.29 1.78 12.51
N LYS A 403 -21.82 0.76 13.27
CA LYS A 403 -21.42 0.93 14.67
C LYS A 403 -20.12 1.73 14.78
N ALA A 404 -19.15 1.45 13.92
CA ALA A 404 -17.83 2.08 13.95
C ALA A 404 -17.89 3.59 13.67
N VAL A 405 -18.60 4.05 12.64
CA VAL A 405 -18.68 5.48 12.27
C VAL A 405 -19.29 6.35 13.37
N GLN A 406 -20.13 5.79 14.23
CA GLN A 406 -20.66 6.46 15.42
C GLN A 406 -19.62 6.64 16.53
N LYS A 407 -18.46 5.98 16.42
CA LYS A 407 -17.30 6.09 17.31
C LYS A 407 -16.15 6.86 16.67
N MET A 408 -16.42 7.62 15.61
CA MET A 408 -15.46 8.47 14.88
C MET A 408 -15.91 9.95 14.98
N PRO A 409 -15.71 10.63 16.13
CA PRO A 409 -16.31 11.94 16.40
C PRO A 409 -15.84 13.06 15.47
N VAL A 410 -14.66 12.91 14.87
CA VAL A 410 -14.08 13.91 13.95
C VAL A 410 -14.14 13.51 12.49
N LEU A 411 -14.87 12.43 12.14
CA LEU A 411 -14.97 11.91 10.78
C LEU A 411 -15.55 12.92 9.81
N GLU A 412 -14.82 13.20 8.74
CA GLU A 412 -15.20 14.15 7.70
C GLU A 412 -15.56 13.45 6.40
N HIS A 413 -15.04 12.24 6.19
CA HIS A 413 -15.34 11.43 5.02
C HIS A 413 -15.12 9.95 5.29
N PHE A 414 -16.01 9.12 4.74
CA PHE A 414 -15.65 7.74 4.46
C PHE A 414 -16.07 7.31 3.06
N MET A 415 -15.36 6.34 2.51
CA MET A 415 -15.69 5.61 1.30
C MET A 415 -15.48 4.12 1.56
N LEU A 416 -16.49 3.30 1.24
CA LEU A 416 -16.40 1.85 1.23
C LEU A 416 -16.66 1.38 -0.20
N THR A 417 -15.70 0.67 -0.79
CA THR A 417 -15.66 0.32 -2.21
C THR A 417 -15.42 -1.17 -2.42
N SER A 418 -16.13 -1.78 -3.37
CA SER A 418 -15.74 -3.09 -3.94
C SER A 418 -15.94 -3.08 -5.45
N GLU A 419 -15.01 -3.67 -6.19
CA GLU A 419 -15.16 -3.87 -7.64
C GLU A 419 -16.03 -5.12 -7.90
N LEU A 420 -17.08 -5.00 -8.71
CA LEU A 420 -18.09 -6.05 -8.90
C LEU A 420 -17.78 -7.04 -10.04
N GLY A 421 -16.56 -7.00 -10.58
CA GLY A 421 -16.15 -7.78 -11.75
C GLY A 421 -15.53 -6.93 -12.85
N TYR A 422 -15.14 -7.58 -13.95
CA TYR A 422 -14.48 -6.92 -15.07
C TYR A 422 -15.46 -6.06 -15.87
N GLY A 423 -15.35 -4.74 -15.74
CA GLY A 423 -16.17 -3.78 -16.49
C GLY A 423 -17.62 -3.64 -16.00
N LYS A 424 -17.99 -4.31 -14.90
CA LYS A 424 -19.35 -4.23 -14.32
C LYS A 424 -19.59 -2.97 -13.48
N GLY A 425 -18.53 -2.30 -13.05
CA GLY A 425 -18.59 -1.14 -12.18
C GLY A 425 -18.26 -1.50 -10.72
N LYS A 426 -18.74 -0.68 -9.80
CA LYS A 426 -18.33 -0.70 -8.40
C LYS A 426 -19.52 -0.60 -7.47
N TYR A 427 -19.37 -1.20 -6.29
CA TYR A 427 -20.23 -1.02 -5.15
C TYR A 427 -19.64 0.07 -4.26
N HIS A 428 -20.38 1.15 -4.00
CA HIS A 428 -19.92 2.26 -3.16
C HIS A 428 -20.93 2.64 -2.07
N ILE A 429 -20.41 2.92 -0.88
CA ILE A 429 -21.11 3.67 0.16
C ILE A 429 -20.18 4.76 0.66
N SER A 430 -20.67 5.99 0.70
CA SER A 430 -19.87 7.14 1.13
C SER A 430 -20.58 8.05 2.10
N TYR A 431 -19.78 8.77 2.88
CA TYR A 431 -20.21 9.89 3.72
C TYR A 431 -19.34 11.09 3.45
N HIS A 432 -19.97 12.26 3.43
CA HIS A 432 -19.30 13.55 3.24
C HIS A 432 -19.82 14.57 4.26
N ALA A 433 -18.92 15.11 5.07
CA ALA A 433 -19.22 16.20 6.00
C ALA A 433 -19.49 17.51 5.26
N PRO A 434 -20.21 18.47 5.87
CA PRO A 434 -20.42 19.79 5.29
C PRO A 434 -19.12 20.46 4.82
N GLY A 435 -19.16 21.09 3.65
CA GLY A 435 -18.05 21.77 3.00
C GLY A 435 -17.11 20.86 2.21
N ARG A 436 -17.27 19.52 2.29
CA ARG A 436 -16.47 18.56 1.52
C ARG A 436 -17.22 18.17 0.25
N SER A 437 -16.65 18.40 -0.93
CA SER A 437 -17.27 17.96 -2.18
C SER A 437 -17.38 16.44 -2.20
N ALA A 438 -18.52 15.93 -2.66
CA ALA A 438 -18.58 14.57 -3.16
C ALA A 438 -18.18 14.57 -4.64
N ASP A 439 -17.55 13.50 -5.09
CA ASP A 439 -17.24 13.31 -6.51
C ASP A 439 -18.50 12.98 -7.33
N TRP A 440 -19.54 12.44 -6.67
CA TRP A 440 -20.85 12.13 -7.23
C TRP A 440 -21.96 12.28 -6.17
N GLY A 441 -23.19 12.48 -6.62
CA GLY A 441 -24.40 12.52 -5.78
C GLY A 441 -24.81 13.90 -5.26
N ASP A 442 -23.92 14.90 -5.24
CA ASP A 442 -24.27 16.30 -5.02
C ASP A 442 -25.07 16.81 -6.24
N GLU A 443 -26.28 17.32 -6.03
CA GLU A 443 -27.17 17.83 -7.10
C GLU A 443 -27.05 19.35 -7.26
N ASN A 444 -26.66 20.06 -6.20
CA ASN A 444 -26.51 21.51 -6.18
C ASN A 444 -25.59 21.96 -5.01
N ASP A 445 -25.21 23.24 -5.01
CA ASP A 445 -24.31 23.82 -4.01
C ASP A 445 -24.88 23.83 -2.57
N ASP A 446 -26.19 23.70 -2.39
CA ASP A 446 -26.80 23.67 -1.05
C ASP A 446 -26.55 22.32 -0.35
N ASP A 447 -26.37 21.23 -1.10
CA ASP A 447 -26.03 19.91 -0.56
C ASP A 447 -24.71 19.95 0.23
N LEU A 448 -23.74 20.76 -0.20
CA LEU A 448 -22.46 20.96 0.48
C LEU A 448 -22.62 21.55 1.90
N ARG A 449 -23.77 22.14 2.24
CA ARG A 449 -23.99 22.74 3.57
C ARG A 449 -24.35 21.73 4.63
N VAL A 450 -24.71 20.51 4.24
CA VAL A 450 -25.20 19.47 5.15
C VAL A 450 -24.39 18.19 5.00
N ARG A 451 -24.55 17.29 5.97
CA ARG A 451 -23.96 15.94 5.88
C ARG A 451 -24.65 15.18 4.77
N ARG A 452 -23.90 14.32 4.06
CA ARG A 452 -24.45 13.48 3.00
C ARG A 452 -24.01 12.04 3.19
N VAL A 453 -24.91 11.10 2.92
CA VAL A 453 -24.64 9.67 2.82
C VAL A 453 -25.17 9.19 1.48
N TYR A 454 -24.30 8.60 0.66
CA TYR A 454 -24.64 8.16 -0.69
C TYR A 454 -24.38 6.66 -0.86
N TYR A 455 -25.29 6.03 -1.60
CA TYR A 455 -25.29 4.60 -1.86
C TYR A 455 -25.34 4.34 -3.36
N GLU A 456 -24.30 3.72 -3.89
CA GLU A 456 -24.25 3.19 -5.25
C GLU A 456 -24.14 1.67 -5.13
N VAL A 457 -25.28 1.03 -4.94
CA VAL A 457 -25.37 -0.39 -4.51
C VAL A 457 -26.27 -1.22 -5.44
N GLY A 458 -26.47 -0.74 -6.67
CA GLY A 458 -27.42 -1.27 -7.65
C GLY A 458 -28.88 -0.95 -7.32
N ALA A 459 -29.83 -1.33 -8.18
CA ALA A 459 -31.27 -1.07 -7.97
C ALA A 459 -32.00 -2.15 -7.16
N VAL A 460 -31.45 -3.37 -7.13
CA VAL A 460 -32.15 -4.57 -6.63
C VAL A 460 -32.05 -4.73 -5.11
N TRP A 461 -30.97 -4.24 -4.51
CA TRP A 461 -30.68 -4.45 -3.08
C TRP A 461 -30.48 -3.13 -2.35
N ARG A 462 -30.89 -3.08 -1.08
CA ARG A 462 -30.74 -1.93 -0.19
C ARG A 462 -30.27 -2.43 1.19
N PRO A 463 -29.42 -1.70 1.92
CA PRO A 463 -29.09 -2.05 3.30
C PRO A 463 -30.33 -2.01 4.20
N ASP A 464 -30.35 -2.82 5.26
CA ASP A 464 -31.43 -2.82 6.24
C ASP A 464 -31.56 -1.43 6.92
N GLU A 465 -32.78 -1.08 7.35
CA GLU A 465 -33.04 0.24 7.97
C GLU A 465 -32.17 0.51 9.19
N GLU A 466 -31.86 -0.51 10.01
CA GLU A 466 -30.96 -0.36 11.16
C GLU A 466 -29.53 0.03 10.73
N ILE A 467 -29.05 -0.52 9.62
CA ILE A 467 -27.73 -0.20 9.04
C ILE A 467 -27.76 1.24 8.53
N MET A 468 -28.77 1.60 7.74
CA MET A 468 -28.92 2.96 7.21
C MET A 468 -29.01 3.98 8.33
N GLN A 469 -29.81 3.73 9.37
CA GLN A 469 -29.90 4.59 10.55
C GLN A 469 -28.55 4.77 11.25
N GLY A 470 -27.76 3.69 11.37
CA GLY A 470 -26.41 3.77 11.94
C GLY A 470 -25.44 4.58 11.08
N LEU A 471 -25.49 4.42 9.75
CA LEU A 471 -24.68 5.20 8.80
C LEU A 471 -25.05 6.68 8.77
N ARG A 472 -26.34 7.04 8.87
CA ARG A 472 -26.81 8.42 9.10
C ARG A 472 -26.25 9.03 10.40
N GLY A 473 -25.73 8.21 11.31
CA GLY A 473 -25.01 8.64 12.51
C GLY A 473 -23.62 9.23 12.27
N ALA A 474 -23.02 9.00 11.10
CA ALA A 474 -21.67 9.47 10.76
C ALA A 474 -21.56 11.00 10.88
N GLY A 475 -20.58 11.47 11.66
CA GLY A 475 -20.31 12.89 11.92
C GLY A 475 -21.46 13.68 12.56
N ARG A 476 -22.53 13.02 13.04
CA ARG A 476 -23.72 13.68 13.62
C ARG A 476 -23.38 14.56 14.82
N GLU A 477 -22.45 14.11 15.66
CA GLU A 477 -22.03 14.84 16.86
C GLU A 477 -21.34 16.16 16.53
N LYS A 478 -20.47 16.17 15.51
CA LYS A 478 -19.69 17.34 15.10
C LYS A 478 -20.45 18.28 14.16
N PHE A 479 -21.24 17.74 13.23
CA PHE A 479 -21.82 18.49 12.11
C PHE A 479 -23.36 18.60 12.15
N GLY A 480 -24.01 18.10 13.19
CA GLY A 480 -25.46 18.27 13.41
C GLY A 480 -26.32 17.10 12.91
N LYS A 481 -27.65 17.25 13.05
CA LYS A 481 -28.62 16.15 12.81
C LYS A 481 -29.09 16.05 11.37
N GLU A 482 -29.04 17.14 10.62
CA GLU A 482 -29.45 17.16 9.22
C GLU A 482 -28.50 16.28 8.39
N VAL A 483 -29.07 15.49 7.48
CA VAL A 483 -28.33 14.61 6.56
C VAL A 483 -29.17 14.40 5.31
N ILE A 484 -28.54 14.53 4.15
CA ILE A 484 -29.07 14.09 2.87
C ILE A 484 -28.68 12.63 2.69
N GLU A 485 -29.64 11.81 2.30
CA GLU A 485 -29.44 10.40 2.00
C GLU A 485 -29.94 10.14 0.58
N ARG A 486 -29.09 9.61 -0.30
CA ARG A 486 -29.47 9.29 -1.69
C ARG A 486 -28.94 7.93 -2.13
N PHE A 487 -29.77 7.25 -2.93
CA PHE A 487 -29.36 6.11 -3.73
C PHE A 487 -29.08 6.62 -5.14
N LEU A 488 -27.89 6.31 -5.63
CA LEU A 488 -27.38 6.79 -6.91
C LEU A 488 -27.37 5.63 -7.91
N ASP A 489 -27.63 5.97 -9.17
CA ASP A 489 -27.43 5.05 -10.29
C ASP A 489 -25.92 4.81 -10.50
N SER A 490 -25.58 3.66 -11.09
CA SER A 490 -24.18 3.34 -11.43
C SER A 490 -23.58 4.47 -12.26
N GLN A 491 -22.44 4.99 -11.83
CA GLN A 491 -21.68 6.01 -12.56
C GLN A 491 -20.73 5.38 -13.60
N TYR A 492 -20.68 4.05 -13.66
CA TYR A 492 -19.80 3.25 -14.52
C TYR A 492 -20.58 2.33 -15.43
#